data_AF-A0A3B8X690-F1
#
_entry.id   AF-A0A3B8X690-F1
#
_cell.length_a   1.000
_cell.length_b   1.000
_cell.length_c   1.000
_cell.angle_alpha   90.00
_cell.angle_beta   90.00
_cell.angle_gamma   90.00
#
_symmetry.space_group_name_H-M   'P 1'
#
loop_
_entity.id
_entity.type
_entity.pdbx_description
1 polymer ?
#
loop_
_entity_poly.entity_id
_entity_poly.type
_entity_poly.pdbx_seq_one_letter_code
_entity_poly.pdbx_strand_id
1 'polypeptide(L)'
;TTAWDIFQTFVFITFTRLFFRSGSNLDPALANEEAWNTAKNMVNQIGGPWDLSLIPDMAAAHWTVLLLFVAGMIIHWLPERFKRWYRLNFALMPLGVMAVVVVLIIVFIYQFITADLQSFIYFQF
;
A
#
# COMPACT_ATOMS: atom_id res chain seq x y z
N THR A 1 15.07 -29.43 -5.75
CA THR A 1 15.81 -28.42 -4.94
C THR A 1 14.81 -27.38 -4.52
N THR A 2 14.60 -27.17 -3.21
CA THR A 2 13.49 -26.34 -2.69
C THR A 2 13.42 -24.93 -3.30
N ALA A 3 14.56 -24.32 -3.63
CA ALA A 3 14.63 -23.01 -4.28
C ALA A 3 14.01 -22.99 -5.69
N TRP A 4 14.14 -24.08 -6.45
CA TRP A 4 13.58 -24.18 -7.80
C TRP A 4 12.06 -24.24 -7.76
N ASP A 5 11.51 -25.04 -6.84
CA ASP A 5 10.07 -25.20 -6.67
C ASP A 5 9.41 -23.88 -6.23
N ILE A 6 10.07 -23.15 -5.32
CA ILE A 6 9.66 -21.80 -4.90
C ILE A 6 9.70 -20.83 -6.07
N PHE A 7 10.79 -20.81 -6.85
CA PHE A 7 10.95 -19.91 -7.98
C PHE A 7 9.88 -20.14 -9.05
N GLN A 8 9.64 -21.40 -9.44
CA GLN A 8 8.61 -21.74 -10.42
C GLN A 8 7.22 -21.33 -9.95
N THR A 9 6.90 -21.59 -8.67
CA THR A 9 5.61 -21.20 -8.10
C THR A 9 5.43 -19.69 -8.07
N PHE A 10 6.48 -18.94 -7.67
CA PHE A 10 6.48 -17.48 -7.66
C PHE A 10 6.26 -16.88 -9.05
N VAL A 11 6.99 -17.38 -10.05
CA VAL A 11 6.85 -16.95 -11.44
C VAL A 11 5.44 -17.24 -11.94
N PHE A 12 4.97 -18.48 -11.78
CA PHE A 12 3.65 -18.89 -12.26
C PHE A 12 2.51 -18.04 -11.67
N ILE A 13 2.48 -17.86 -10.34
CA ILE A 13 1.43 -17.08 -9.67
C ILE A 13 1.51 -15.60 -10.08
N THR A 14 2.71 -15.04 -10.19
CA THR A 14 2.89 -13.63 -10.59
C THR A 14 2.36 -13.37 -12.00
N PHE A 15 2.76 -14.18 -12.98
CA PHE A 15 2.36 -13.98 -14.37
C PHE A 15 0.87 -14.21 -14.60
N THR A 16 0.30 -15.27 -14.02
CA THR A 16 -1.13 -15.56 -14.14
C THR A 16 -1.96 -14.44 -13.51
N ARG A 17 -1.59 -13.96 -12.32
CA ARG A 17 -2.27 -12.83 -11.67
C ARG A 17 -2.21 -11.57 -12.52
N LEU A 18 -1.05 -11.27 -13.09
CA LEU A 18 -0.83 -10.07 -13.89
C LEU A 18 -1.68 -10.10 -15.18
N PHE A 19 -1.71 -11.21 -15.90
CA PHE A 19 -2.56 -11.39 -17.09
C PHE A 19 -4.05 -11.27 -16.75
N PHE A 20 -4.56 -12.06 -15.81
CA PHE A 20 -6.00 -12.06 -15.49
C PHE A 20 -6.48 -10.75 -14.86
N ARG A 21 -5.61 -10.07 -14.11
CA ARG A 21 -5.97 -8.76 -13.53
C ARG A 21 -6.03 -7.66 -14.57
N SER A 22 -5.12 -7.67 -15.55
CA SER A 22 -5.11 -6.64 -16.61
C SER A 22 -6.33 -6.72 -17.54
N GLY A 23 -6.97 -7.88 -17.66
CA GLY A 23 -8.16 -8.10 -18.49
C GLY A 23 -9.51 -7.96 -17.78
N SER A 24 -9.54 -7.83 -16.44
CA SER A 24 -10.76 -8.15 -15.67
C SER A 24 -11.90 -7.13 -15.78
N ASN A 25 -11.59 -5.88 -16.15
CA ASN A 25 -12.57 -4.78 -16.23
C ASN A 25 -12.89 -4.37 -17.68
N LEU A 26 -12.48 -5.18 -18.66
CA LEU A 26 -12.59 -4.88 -20.09
C LEU A 26 -13.72 -5.69 -20.75
N ASP A 27 -14.15 -5.23 -21.92
CA ASP A 27 -15.10 -5.99 -22.77
C ASP A 27 -14.53 -7.39 -23.07
N PRO A 28 -15.27 -8.48 -22.81
CA PRO A 28 -14.82 -9.85 -23.07
C PRO A 28 -14.25 -10.08 -24.47
N ALA A 29 -14.70 -9.32 -25.47
CA ALA A 29 -14.21 -9.44 -26.85
C ALA A 29 -12.78 -8.90 -27.04
N LEU A 30 -12.35 -7.93 -26.23
CA LEU A 30 -11.04 -7.26 -26.32
C LEU A 30 -10.10 -7.60 -25.15
N ALA A 31 -10.65 -8.14 -24.06
CA ALA A 31 -9.95 -8.39 -22.81
C ALA A 31 -8.67 -9.23 -22.98
N ASN A 32 -8.66 -10.24 -23.86
CA ASN A 32 -7.48 -11.09 -24.06
C ASN A 32 -6.31 -10.36 -24.75
N GLU A 33 -6.61 -9.51 -25.74
CA GLU A 33 -5.58 -8.77 -26.48
C GLU A 33 -4.99 -7.65 -25.61
N GLU A 34 -5.84 -6.88 -24.94
CA GLU A 34 -5.41 -5.82 -24.04
C GLU A 34 -4.68 -6.35 -22.81
N ALA A 35 -5.15 -7.47 -22.23
CA ALA A 35 -4.45 -8.14 -21.15
C ALA A 35 -3.05 -8.62 -21.57
N TRP A 36 -2.94 -9.22 -22.76
CA TRP A 36 -1.66 -9.66 -23.30
C TRP A 36 -0.69 -8.50 -23.51
N ASN A 37 -1.16 -7.39 -24.09
CA ASN A 37 -0.33 -6.23 -24.36
C ASN A 37 0.10 -5.52 -23.08
N THR A 38 -0.82 -5.34 -22.13
CA THR A 38 -0.52 -4.78 -20.80
C THR A 38 0.48 -5.65 -20.06
N ALA A 39 0.26 -6.98 -20.06
CA ALA A 39 1.13 -7.91 -19.38
C ALA A 39 2.57 -7.87 -19.93
N LYS A 40 2.70 -7.89 -21.25
CA LYS A 40 3.98 -7.80 -21.96
C LYS A 40 4.70 -6.48 -21.67
N ASN A 41 3.98 -5.36 -21.65
CA ASN A 41 4.54 -4.06 -21.32
C ASN A 41 5.05 -4.02 -19.87
N MET A 42 4.29 -4.53 -18.91
CA MET A 42 4.72 -4.60 -17.50
C MET A 42 5.97 -5.45 -17.33
N VAL A 43 6.02 -6.63 -17.98
CA VAL A 43 7.18 -7.53 -17.92
C VAL A 43 8.42 -6.89 -18.55
N ASN A 44 8.24 -6.21 -19.68
CA ASN A 44 9.32 -5.46 -20.33
C ASN A 44 9.83 -4.31 -19.46
N GLN A 45 8.96 -3.63 -18.69
CA GLN A 45 9.41 -2.59 -17.77
C GLN A 45 10.12 -3.16 -16.54
N ILE A 46 9.70 -4.32 -16.03
CA ILE A 46 10.37 -5.00 -14.91
C ILE A 46 11.79 -5.44 -15.32
N GLY A 47 11.94 -6.01 -16.52
CA GLY A 47 13.22 -6.49 -17.05
C GLY A 47 14.03 -5.46 -17.86
N GLY A 48 13.48 -4.27 -18.08
CA GLY A 48 14.04 -3.22 -18.92
C GLY A 48 14.96 -2.25 -18.17
N PRO A 49 15.49 -1.22 -18.87
CA PRO A 49 16.28 -0.17 -18.24
C PRO A 49 15.39 0.70 -17.36
N TRP A 50 15.80 0.87 -16.10
CA TRP A 50 15.12 1.71 -15.13
C TRP A 50 15.55 3.16 -15.27
N ASP A 51 14.59 4.07 -15.46
CA ASP A 51 14.87 5.49 -15.41
C ASP A 51 14.72 6.01 -13.97
N LEU A 52 15.83 6.03 -13.25
CA LEU A 52 15.87 6.50 -11.86
C LEU A 52 15.62 8.01 -11.72
N SER A 53 15.68 8.77 -12.82
CA SER A 53 15.39 10.21 -12.79
C SER A 53 13.91 10.51 -12.52
N LEU A 54 13.02 9.54 -12.71
CA LEU A 54 11.59 9.65 -12.43
C LEU A 54 11.24 9.47 -10.94
N ILE A 55 12.17 8.97 -10.12
CA ILE A 55 11.92 8.71 -8.69
C ILE A 55 11.48 9.99 -7.94
N PRO A 56 12.16 11.14 -8.08
CA PRO A 56 11.75 12.38 -7.40
C PRO A 56 10.36 12.85 -7.83
N ASP A 57 10.04 12.76 -9.13
CA ASP A 57 8.74 13.17 -9.66
C ASP A 57 7.61 12.26 -9.14
N MET A 58 7.83 10.94 -9.12
CA MET A 58 6.90 10.00 -8.51
C MET A 58 6.74 10.23 -7.01
N ALA A 59 7.83 10.51 -6.30
CA ALA A 59 7.80 10.79 -4.88
C ALA A 59 7.05 12.08 -4.57
N ALA A 60 7.21 13.11 -5.40
CA ALA A 60 6.46 14.36 -5.29
C ALA A 60 4.97 14.16 -5.60
N ALA A 61 4.62 13.38 -6.62
CA ALA A 61 3.24 13.10 -6.98
C ALA A 61 2.49 12.29 -5.91
N HIS A 62 3.18 11.40 -5.19
CA HIS A 62 2.61 10.49 -4.19
C HIS A 62 3.12 10.73 -2.77
N TRP A 63 3.56 11.96 -2.47
CA TRP A 63 4.21 12.29 -1.20
C TRP A 63 3.34 11.98 0.03
N THR A 64 2.01 12.13 -0.07
CA THR A 64 1.06 11.82 1.01
C THR A 64 1.13 10.35 1.44
N VAL A 65 1.18 9.44 0.45
CA VAL A 65 1.27 7.99 0.71
C VAL A 65 2.63 7.64 1.32
N LEU A 66 3.70 8.24 0.79
CA LEU A 66 5.05 8.05 1.34
C LEU A 66 5.15 8.57 2.77
N LEU A 67 4.56 9.72 3.06
CA LEU A 67 4.52 10.28 4.41
C LEU A 67 3.74 9.37 5.37
N LEU A 68 2.58 8.86 4.96
CA LEU A 68 1.80 7.93 5.77
C LEU A 68 2.59 6.65 6.06
N PHE A 69 3.29 6.10 5.06
CA PHE A 69 4.16 4.95 5.23
C PHE A 69 5.28 5.25 6.24
N VAL A 70 6.00 6.36 6.06
CA VAL A 70 7.08 6.77 6.97
C VAL A 70 6.56 6.97 8.39
N ALA A 71 5.41 7.62 8.57
CA ALA A 71 4.77 7.78 9.87
C ALA A 71 4.43 6.43 10.51
N GLY A 72 3.86 5.50 9.73
CA GLY A 72 3.56 4.14 10.17
C GLY A 72 4.82 3.37 10.60
N MET A 73 5.92 3.52 9.87
CA MET A 73 7.20 2.91 10.20
C MET A 73 7.82 3.52 11.47
N ILE A 74 7.76 4.84 11.64
CA ILE A 74 8.21 5.52 12.86
C ILE A 74 7.44 4.99 14.08
N ILE A 75 6.12 4.84 13.97
CA ILE A 75 5.29 4.31 15.05
C ILE A 75 5.65 2.85 15.37
N HIS A 76 5.88 2.01 14.35
CA HIS A 76 6.27 0.61 14.54
C HIS A 76 7.65 0.46 15.18
N TRP A 77 8.59 1.31 14.79
CA TRP A 77 9.97 1.32 15.32
C TRP A 77 10.10 2.09 16.64
N LEU A 78 9.00 2.62 17.17
CA LEU A 78 9.01 3.34 18.43
C LEU A 78 9.48 2.39 19.56
N PRO A 79 10.50 2.78 20.36
CA PRO A 79 11.03 1.89 21.38
C PRO A 79 10.03 1.67 22.52
N GLU A 80 10.09 0.50 23.16
CA GLU A 80 9.09 0.08 24.16
C GLU A 80 8.91 1.04 25.34
N ARG A 81 9.94 1.83 25.67
CA ARG A 81 9.84 2.89 26.68
C ARG A 81 8.73 3.90 26.40
N PHE A 82 8.58 4.33 25.13
CA PHE A 82 7.54 5.27 24.75
C PHE A 82 6.18 4.59 24.74
N LYS A 83 6.13 3.34 24.26
CA LYS A 83 4.90 2.56 24.26
C LYS A 83 4.34 2.38 25.67
N ARG A 84 5.22 2.10 26.63
CA ARG A 84 4.88 2.02 28.05
C ARG A 84 4.46 3.38 28.62
N TRP A 85 5.18 4.45 28.27
CA TRP A 85 4.90 5.79 28.77
C TRP A 85 3.48 6.26 28.42
N TYR A 86 3.04 6.23 27.15
CA TYR A 86 1.69 6.72 26.83
C TYR A 86 0.60 5.84 27.44
N ARG A 87 0.80 4.51 27.55
CA ARG A 87 -0.17 3.60 28.20
C ARG A 87 -0.36 3.92 29.67
N LEU A 88 0.74 4.15 30.39
CA LEU A 88 0.68 4.49 31.81
C LEU A 88 0.04 5.86 32.03
N ASN A 89 0.42 6.87 31.24
CA ASN A 89 -0.19 8.19 31.35
C ASN A 89 -1.69 8.15 31.05
N PHE A 90 -2.10 7.43 30.00
CA PHE A 90 -3.52 7.24 29.70
C PHE A 90 -4.25 6.53 30.85
N ALA A 91 -3.68 5.46 31.40
CA ALA A 91 -4.27 4.70 32.51
C ALA A 91 -4.40 5.49 33.81
N LEU A 92 -3.55 6.50 34.02
CA LEU A 92 -3.58 7.37 35.21
C LEU A 92 -4.56 8.55 35.07
N MET A 93 -5.17 8.77 33.89
CA MET A 93 -6.13 9.85 33.69
C MET A 93 -7.47 9.59 34.41
N PRO A 94 -8.19 10.64 34.86
CA PRO A 94 -9.57 10.49 35.31
C PRO A 94 -10.47 9.93 34.21
N LEU A 95 -11.49 9.14 34.58
CA LEU A 95 -12.41 8.49 33.63
C LEU A 95 -13.04 9.46 32.61
N GLY A 96 -13.43 10.66 33.05
CA GLY A 96 -14.00 11.67 32.15
C GLY A 96 -13.02 12.13 31.07
N VAL A 97 -11.73 12.25 31.42
CA VAL A 97 -10.68 12.64 30.45
C VAL A 97 -10.40 11.49 29.48
N MET A 98 -10.35 10.25 29.96
CA MET A 98 -10.21 9.08 29.08
C MET A 98 -11.33 9.02 28.04
N ALA A 99 -12.58 9.25 28.45
CA ALA A 99 -13.73 9.24 27.55
C ALA A 99 -13.61 10.30 26.44
N VAL A 100 -13.23 11.54 26.80
CA VAL A 100 -12.99 12.61 25.83
C VAL A 100 -11.87 12.26 24.86
N VAL A 101 -10.75 11.73 25.36
CA VAL A 101 -9.62 11.31 24.52
C VAL A 101 -10.04 10.22 23.52
N VAL A 102 -10.80 9.22 23.97
CA VAL A 102 -11.30 8.15 23.08
C VAL A 102 -12.22 8.71 22.00
N VAL A 103 -13.16 9.60 22.34
CA VAL A 103 -14.05 10.23 21.36
C VAL A 103 -13.25 11.02 20.32
N LEU A 104 -12.25 11.79 20.75
CA LEU A 104 -11.38 12.53 19.84
C LEU A 104 -10.60 11.61 18.89
N ILE A 105 -10.08 10.48 19.40
CA ILE A 105 -9.39 9.48 18.58
C ILE A 105 -10.34 8.87 17.55
N ILE A 106 -11.57 8.53 17.93
CA ILE A 106 -12.57 7.96 17.01
C ILE A 106 -12.91 8.98 15.91
N VAL A 107 -13.18 10.24 16.26
CA VAL A 107 -13.46 11.30 15.28
C VAL A 107 -12.28 11.49 14.33
N PHE A 108 -11.06 11.49 14.85
CA PHE A 108 -9.84 11.59 14.06
C PHE A 108 -9.71 10.43 13.06
N ILE A 109 -9.85 9.18 13.52
CA ILE A 109 -9.79 7.99 12.66
C ILE A 109 -10.89 8.05 11.58
N TYR A 110 -12.09 8.49 11.94
CA TYR A 110 -13.20 8.64 11.00
C TYR A 110 -12.87 9.60 9.85
N GLN A 111 -12.12 10.68 10.11
CA GLN A 111 -11.65 11.59 9.03
C GLN A 111 -10.79 10.86 8.00
N PHE A 112 -9.97 9.88 8.40
CA PHE A 112 -9.15 9.11 7.47
C PHE A 112 -9.95 8.05 6.71
N ILE A 113 -10.98 7.46 7.32
CA ILE A 113 -11.84 6.48 6.64
C ILE A 113 -12.70 7.15 5.58
N THR A 114 -13.16 8.37 5.84
CA THR A 114 -13.97 9.16 4.90
C THR A 114 -13.13 9.97 3.91
N ALA A 115 -11.81 10.07 4.12
CA ALA A 115 -10.93 10.64 3.12
C ALA A 115 -10.94 9.76 1.86
N ASP A 116 -11.09 10.40 0.70
CA ASP A 116 -11.03 9.69 -0.57
C ASP A 116 -9.71 8.93 -0.67
N LEU A 117 -9.78 7.64 -1.02
CA LEU A 117 -8.61 6.83 -1.31
C LEU A 117 -7.90 7.47 -2.49
N GLN A 118 -6.79 8.17 -2.24
CA GLN A 118 -5.92 8.63 -3.31
C GLN A 118 -5.53 7.40 -4.12
N SER A 119 -5.90 7.38 -5.41
CA SER A 119 -5.66 6.23 -6.29
C SER A 119 -4.15 5.99 -6.39
N PHE A 120 -3.63 5.11 -5.55
CA PHE A 120 -2.25 4.68 -5.62
C PHE A 120 -2.16 3.70 -6.79
N ILE A 121 -1.66 4.16 -7.94
CA ILE A 121 -1.14 3.50 -9.17
C ILE A 121 -1.86 2.21 -9.66
N TYR A 122 -2.24 1.29 -8.79
CA TYR A 122 -2.96 0.04 -9.04
C TYR A 122 -4.50 0.10 -8.96
N PHE A 123 -5.09 1.22 -8.50
CA PHE A 123 -6.55 1.39 -8.46
C PHE A 123 -7.14 2.15 -9.65
N GLN A 124 -6.33 2.40 -10.69
CA GLN A 124 -6.78 3.03 -11.95
C GLN A 124 -7.04 2.02 -13.07
N PHE A 125 -7.07 0.73 -12.76
CA PHE A 125 -7.46 -0.34 -13.67
C PHE A 125 -8.80 -0.95 -13.23
#